data_AF-A0A8H7FBC5-F1
#
_entry.id   AF-A0A8H7FBC5-F1
#
_cell.length_a   1.000
_cell.length_b   1.000
_cell.length_c   1.000
_cell.angle_alpha   90.00
_cell.angle_beta   90.00
_cell.angle_gamma   90.00
#
_symmetry.space_group_name_H-M   'P 1'
#
loop_
_entity.id
_entity.type
_entity.pdbx_description
1 polymer ?
#
loop_
_entity_poly.entity_id
_entity_poly.type
_entity_poly.pdbx_seq_one_letter_code
_entity_poly.pdbx_strand_id
1 'polypeptide(L)'
;MPSPAPLAPNAQRRYYPLNNSASTASLLPPSSNQDPPRRQFFPTSQFNHTSGFQPSLRGSKNAPNTLRSSASNQSLNDSGRYGAANTVSSGLVPSISDKYSLAPDPQAWGSNISPNYVEPDDYLHNPDPRRDRKNDTGGTIFTYRGLTNVGCLTLLCVGLITLFAGYPLISHFTTQRMSTNGGFNLGGVNATGQVPEMAGNWGLIDLATPRTAYKKQAFNDPSQEMTLVFSDEFDVDGRTFYPGDDPYWEAVDLHYWQTNNLEWYDPEAITTKNGSLQISLSRKQTHGLNFQGGMMTTWNKFCFTGGYFEAAVRLPGTTNILGLWPAVWAMGNLGRAGYGASLEGLWPYTYDQCDVGTAPNQTLQGLPEAALTGGDPAQGGSLSFLPGQKLSRCTCSGESHPGPVHKDGSLVGRSAPEIDVFEATIDGKPFEGLVSQSAQWAPFNAGYEWFNTTDNIIIPDPDISRFNPYLGGVFQQATSVLTRTNQDCYELTGGCFSVYGFEYSPGFDDAYITWITDNKPAWTIKAGGMAADSRVDISARPVPQEPMYLIINLGMSRNFGPVDLEHLQFPAVMSVDYVRVYQPSNKINIGCDPEDFPTQDYINQYLPAYNNPNLTTWVDDFKQPWPKSKLLGQC
;
A
#
# COMPACT_ATOMS: atom_id res chain seq x y z
N MET A 1 12.97 -23.64 -32.81
CA MET A 1 13.81 -24.34 -31.81
C MET A 1 15.22 -23.83 -32.01
N PRO A 2 15.81 -23.18 -31.00
CA PRO A 2 16.48 -23.91 -29.92
C PRO A 2 15.81 -23.74 -28.54
N SER A 3 16.27 -24.50 -27.55
CA SER A 3 15.67 -24.62 -26.21
C SER A 3 15.87 -23.38 -25.33
N PRO A 4 14.97 -23.12 -24.35
CA PRO A 4 15.14 -22.05 -23.39
C PRO A 4 16.27 -22.37 -22.38
N ALA A 5 17.10 -21.38 -22.07
CA ALA A 5 18.08 -21.45 -21.00
C ALA A 5 17.40 -21.22 -19.63
N PRO A 6 17.89 -21.85 -18.54
CA PRO A 6 17.27 -21.72 -17.22
C PRO A 6 17.49 -20.34 -16.59
N LEU A 7 16.49 -19.88 -15.83
CA LEU A 7 16.57 -18.66 -15.02
C LEU A 7 17.68 -18.78 -13.97
N ALA A 8 18.52 -17.74 -13.85
CA ALA A 8 19.62 -17.70 -12.90
C ALA A 8 19.16 -17.20 -11.51
N PRO A 9 19.30 -17.99 -10.43
CA PRO A 9 19.06 -17.50 -9.08
C PRO A 9 20.34 -16.86 -8.54
N ASN A 10 20.50 -15.52 -8.64
CA ASN A 10 21.52 -14.75 -7.88
C ASN A 10 21.44 -13.20 -8.05
N ALA A 11 20.23 -12.60 -8.11
CA ALA A 11 20.11 -11.13 -8.08
C ALA A 11 20.34 -10.55 -6.67
N GLN A 12 19.78 -11.18 -5.64
CA GLN A 12 19.75 -10.68 -4.25
C GLN A 12 21.08 -10.78 -3.48
N ARG A 13 22.19 -11.23 -4.09
CA ARG A 13 23.45 -11.49 -3.36
C ARG A 13 24.49 -10.36 -3.39
N ARG A 14 24.21 -9.21 -4.03
CA ARG A 14 25.25 -8.18 -4.27
C ARG A 14 25.52 -7.20 -3.13
N TYR A 15 24.74 -7.21 -2.05
CA TYR A 15 24.96 -6.35 -0.87
C TYR A 15 25.16 -7.09 0.47
N TYR A 16 25.53 -8.37 0.44
CA TYR A 16 26.01 -9.07 1.64
C TYR A 16 27.54 -9.04 1.72
N PRO A 17 28.16 -8.15 2.51
CA PRO A 17 29.54 -8.34 2.92
C PRO A 17 29.61 -9.56 3.85
N LEU A 18 30.05 -10.70 3.30
CA LEU A 18 30.50 -11.85 4.08
C LEU A 18 31.82 -11.52 4.77
N ASN A 19 31.78 -10.63 5.76
CA ASN A 19 32.88 -10.43 6.70
C ASN A 19 32.35 -9.93 8.04
N ASN A 20 32.77 -10.61 9.12
CA ASN A 20 32.20 -10.47 10.46
C ASN A 20 32.82 -9.27 11.22
N SER A 21 32.90 -8.12 10.54
CA SER A 21 33.59 -6.92 10.99
C SER A 21 33.09 -5.67 10.25
N ALA A 22 31.79 -5.39 10.37
CA ALA A 22 31.19 -4.08 10.10
C ALA A 22 30.38 -3.70 11.33
N SER A 23 30.85 -2.69 12.08
CA SER A 23 30.28 -2.33 13.37
C SER A 23 29.12 -1.35 13.19
N THR A 24 27.89 -1.86 13.09
CA THR A 24 26.66 -1.05 13.19
C THR A 24 26.39 -0.68 14.66
N ALA A 25 27.32 0.09 15.23
CA ALA A 25 27.25 0.66 16.56
C ALA A 25 26.67 2.10 16.46
N SER A 26 25.72 2.54 17.28
CA SER A 26 24.93 1.83 18.29
C SER A 26 23.64 2.62 18.56
N LEU A 27 22.51 1.94 18.81
CA LEU A 27 21.30 2.59 19.32
C LEU A 27 21.32 2.88 20.85
N LEU A 28 22.44 2.65 21.54
CA LEU A 28 22.66 3.05 22.95
C LEU A 28 24.13 3.39 23.23
N PRO A 29 24.43 4.32 24.17
CA PRO A 29 25.79 4.66 24.57
C PRO A 29 26.45 3.57 25.44
N PRO A 30 27.79 3.45 25.43
CA PRO A 30 28.50 2.45 26.24
C PRO A 30 28.50 2.83 27.73
N SER A 31 27.93 1.98 28.57
CA SER A 31 28.08 2.10 30.02
C SER A 31 29.49 1.74 30.46
N SER A 32 30.25 2.72 30.95
CA SER A 32 31.58 2.49 31.53
C SER A 32 31.50 1.70 32.84
N ASN A 33 32.16 0.54 32.90
CA ASN A 33 32.72 0.01 34.14
C ASN A 33 33.95 -0.86 33.81
N GLN A 34 35.08 -0.50 34.41
CA GLN A 34 36.30 -1.28 34.37
C GLN A 34 36.27 -2.32 35.50
N ASP A 35 36.70 -3.57 35.24
CA ASP A 35 37.64 -4.30 36.11
C ASP A 35 38.10 -5.67 35.50
N PRO A 36 39.16 -6.33 36.03
CA PRO A 36 40.17 -7.00 35.19
C PRO A 36 40.11 -8.56 35.20
N PRO A 37 41.01 -9.29 34.48
CA PRO A 37 40.69 -10.60 33.91
C PRO A 37 41.00 -11.83 34.80
N ARG A 38 40.28 -12.94 34.57
CA ARG A 38 40.65 -14.26 35.11
C ARG A 38 40.40 -15.45 34.15
N ARG A 39 41.54 -15.95 33.65
CA ARG A 39 41.95 -17.35 33.35
C ARG A 39 40.91 -18.44 33.00
N GLN A 40 41.26 -19.13 31.91
CA GLN A 40 40.82 -20.46 31.45
C GLN A 40 40.64 -21.52 32.56
N PHE A 41 39.68 -22.43 32.39
CA PHE A 41 39.83 -23.88 32.61
C PHE A 41 38.74 -24.67 31.87
N PHE A 42 39.13 -25.68 31.07
CA PHE A 42 38.26 -26.82 30.69
C PHE A 42 38.36 -27.90 31.78
N PRO A 43 37.36 -28.80 31.91
CA PRO A 43 37.56 -30.12 31.28
C PRO A 43 36.31 -30.80 30.71
N THR A 44 36.57 -31.79 29.87
CA THR A 44 35.66 -32.77 29.26
C THR A 44 35.26 -33.91 30.19
N SER A 45 34.10 -34.56 29.94
CA SER A 45 33.99 -36.03 30.05
C SER A 45 32.87 -36.60 29.20
N GLN A 46 33.16 -37.71 28.50
CA GLN A 46 32.21 -38.58 27.82
C GLN A 46 31.63 -39.62 28.79
N PHE A 47 30.49 -40.24 28.49
CA PHE A 47 30.31 -41.69 28.72
C PHE A 47 29.35 -42.31 27.69
N ASN A 48 29.64 -43.56 27.35
CA ASN A 48 28.98 -44.39 26.33
C ASN A 48 28.63 -45.75 26.99
N HIS A 49 27.56 -46.44 26.56
CA HIS A 49 27.32 -47.91 26.56
C HIS A 49 25.82 -48.17 26.30
N THR A 50 25.35 -48.63 25.12
CA THR A 50 25.43 -49.94 24.42
C THR A 50 24.59 -51.09 25.02
N SER A 51 23.64 -51.61 24.22
CA SER A 51 23.14 -53.01 24.12
C SER A 51 22.63 -53.76 25.37
N GLY A 52 21.58 -54.59 25.33
CA GLY A 52 20.71 -55.07 24.25
C GLY A 52 19.96 -56.36 24.66
N PHE A 53 19.17 -56.94 23.73
CA PHE A 53 18.44 -58.22 23.76
C PHE A 53 16.98 -58.30 24.27
N GLN A 54 16.21 -59.03 23.46
CA GLN A 54 14.79 -59.44 23.48
C GLN A 54 14.67 -60.90 24.03
N PRO A 55 13.51 -61.63 24.11
CA PRO A 55 12.36 -61.59 23.17
C PRO A 55 10.91 -61.96 23.63
N SER A 56 9.92 -61.57 22.80
CA SER A 56 8.61 -62.24 22.55
C SER A 56 7.58 -62.30 23.70
N LEU A 57 6.24 -62.33 23.54
CA LEU A 57 5.26 -62.31 22.41
C LEU A 57 4.23 -61.17 22.71
N ARG A 58 3.10 -60.90 22.02
CA ARG A 58 2.39 -61.43 20.83
C ARG A 58 1.47 -60.31 20.28
N GLY A 59 1.29 -60.18 18.96
CA GLY A 59 0.30 -59.22 18.39
C GLY A 59 0.48 -58.97 16.88
N SER A 60 -0.48 -59.44 16.08
CA SER A 60 -0.48 -59.46 14.60
C SER A 60 -1.81 -58.89 14.10
N LYS A 61 -1.99 -58.20 12.97
CA LYS A 61 -1.12 -57.66 11.88
C LYS A 61 -2.00 -56.78 10.96
N ASN A 62 -1.36 -56.10 9.99
CA ASN A 62 -1.85 -55.73 8.63
C ASN A 62 -2.21 -54.25 8.34
N ALA A 63 -1.43 -53.71 7.39
CA ALA A 63 -1.77 -52.74 6.33
C ALA A 63 -1.28 -53.41 4.99
N PRO A 64 -1.24 -52.77 3.79
CA PRO A 64 -1.72 -51.45 3.35
C PRO A 64 -2.49 -51.48 1.99
N ASN A 65 -2.82 -50.32 1.39
CA ASN A 65 -2.84 -49.99 -0.07
C ASN A 65 -3.56 -48.63 -0.29
N THR A 66 -2.93 -47.53 -0.76
CA THR A 66 -2.40 -47.12 -2.10
C THR A 66 -3.38 -46.32 -3.00
N LEU A 67 -2.84 -45.26 -3.61
CA LEU A 67 -3.51 -44.25 -4.48
C LEU A 67 -3.69 -44.71 -5.94
N ARG A 68 -4.64 -44.10 -6.67
CA ARG A 68 -4.69 -43.83 -8.14
C ARG A 68 -5.93 -42.93 -8.42
N SER A 69 -5.83 -41.73 -9.01
CA SER A 69 -5.44 -41.32 -10.39
C SER A 69 -6.57 -41.45 -11.44
N SER A 70 -6.84 -40.35 -12.14
CA SER A 70 -7.94 -40.12 -13.09
C SER A 70 -7.86 -40.90 -14.41
N ALA A 71 -9.01 -41.13 -15.05
CA ALA A 71 -9.12 -41.33 -16.50
C ALA A 71 -10.52 -40.92 -17.00
N SER A 72 -10.57 -40.22 -18.12
CA SER A 72 -11.79 -39.87 -18.86
C SER A 72 -12.20 -40.98 -19.83
N ASN A 73 -13.50 -41.14 -20.11
CA ASN A 73 -13.97 -41.43 -21.48
C ASN A 73 -15.47 -41.21 -21.65
N GLN A 74 -15.84 -40.65 -22.81
CA GLN A 74 -17.21 -40.63 -23.31
C GLN A 74 -17.59 -42.01 -23.86
N SER A 75 -18.87 -42.39 -23.75
CA SER A 75 -19.50 -43.20 -24.79
C SER A 75 -21.01 -42.95 -24.81
N LEU A 76 -21.52 -42.62 -25.99
CA LEU A 76 -22.94 -42.73 -26.32
C LEU A 76 -23.26 -44.22 -26.51
N ASN A 77 -24.39 -44.69 -25.99
CA ASN A 77 -25.18 -45.64 -26.77
C ASN A 77 -26.66 -45.66 -26.37
N ASP A 78 -27.50 -45.64 -27.39
CA ASP A 78 -28.95 -45.80 -27.34
C ASP A 78 -29.31 -47.30 -27.30
N SER A 79 -30.36 -47.66 -26.57
CA SER A 79 -31.22 -48.83 -26.83
C SER A 79 -32.29 -48.96 -25.74
N GLY A 80 -33.53 -48.57 -26.07
CA GLY A 80 -34.67 -48.75 -25.17
C GLY A 80 -35.13 -50.21 -25.02
N ARG A 81 -35.82 -50.52 -23.90
CA ARG A 81 -36.74 -51.67 -23.81
C ARG A 81 -37.84 -51.41 -22.80
N TYR A 82 -39.06 -51.79 -23.18
CA TYR A 82 -40.28 -51.68 -22.39
C TYR A 82 -40.27 -52.64 -21.18
N GLY A 83 -40.81 -52.18 -20.04
CA GLY A 83 -41.06 -53.00 -18.86
C GLY A 83 -41.87 -52.21 -17.83
N ALA A 84 -43.10 -52.63 -17.56
CA ALA A 84 -44.04 -51.89 -16.71
C ALA A 84 -43.78 -52.08 -15.21
N ALA A 85 -43.92 -51.00 -14.42
CA ALA A 85 -44.53 -51.03 -13.09
C ALA A 85 -44.84 -49.60 -12.59
N ASN A 86 -46.03 -49.41 -12.04
CA ASN A 86 -46.36 -48.20 -11.27
C ASN A 86 -45.63 -48.24 -9.93
N THR A 87 -44.79 -47.24 -9.66
CA THR A 87 -44.54 -46.76 -8.28
C THR A 87 -44.33 -45.26 -8.30
N VAL A 88 -45.19 -44.55 -7.58
CA VAL A 88 -45.14 -43.09 -7.42
C VAL A 88 -43.98 -42.72 -6.50
N SER A 89 -43.07 -41.86 -6.95
CA SER A 89 -42.23 -41.05 -6.08
C SER A 89 -42.40 -39.57 -6.42
N SER A 90 -43.10 -38.86 -5.55
CA SER A 90 -43.21 -37.39 -5.56
C SER A 90 -41.87 -36.78 -5.17
N GLY A 91 -41.25 -35.97 -6.04
CA GLY A 91 -39.97 -35.33 -5.69
C GLY A 91 -39.25 -34.48 -6.74
N LEU A 92 -39.80 -34.27 -7.95
CA LEU A 92 -39.20 -33.42 -8.97
C LEU A 92 -40.16 -32.30 -9.38
N VAL A 93 -39.65 -31.07 -9.38
CA VAL A 93 -40.35 -29.91 -9.94
C VAL A 93 -40.41 -30.10 -11.45
N PRO A 94 -41.58 -29.97 -12.11
CA PRO A 94 -41.68 -30.11 -13.56
C PRO A 94 -40.75 -29.13 -14.27
N SER A 95 -40.00 -29.62 -15.26
CA SER A 95 -39.20 -28.77 -16.13
C SER A 95 -40.13 -27.79 -16.86
N ILE A 96 -39.62 -26.61 -17.22
CA ILE A 96 -40.39 -25.70 -18.09
C ILE A 96 -40.71 -26.36 -19.43
N SER A 97 -39.92 -27.35 -19.86
CA SER A 97 -40.17 -28.19 -21.04
C SER A 97 -41.41 -29.10 -20.89
N ASP A 98 -41.75 -29.54 -19.68
CA ASP A 98 -42.91 -30.41 -19.45
C ASP A 98 -44.23 -29.64 -19.65
N LYS A 99 -44.21 -28.31 -19.45
CA LYS A 99 -45.38 -27.43 -19.68
C LYS A 99 -45.68 -27.15 -21.15
N TYR A 100 -44.74 -27.43 -22.05
CA TYR A 100 -44.89 -27.23 -23.50
C TYR A 100 -44.78 -28.55 -24.30
N SER A 101 -44.74 -29.69 -23.60
CA SER A 101 -44.77 -31.02 -24.22
C SER A 101 -46.21 -31.35 -24.64
N LEU A 102 -46.52 -31.09 -25.92
CA LEU A 102 -47.75 -31.57 -26.53
C LEU A 102 -47.73 -33.10 -26.61
N ALA A 103 -48.90 -33.74 -26.46
CA ALA A 103 -49.01 -35.20 -26.50
C ALA A 103 -48.54 -35.76 -27.86
N PRO A 104 -48.01 -36.99 -27.95
CA PRO A 104 -47.60 -37.56 -29.25
C PRO A 104 -48.74 -37.75 -30.27
N ASP A 105 -50.00 -37.72 -29.82
CA ASP A 105 -51.19 -37.75 -30.67
C ASP A 105 -51.68 -36.32 -30.98
N PRO A 106 -51.63 -35.87 -32.25
CA PRO A 106 -52.10 -34.54 -32.64
C PRO A 106 -53.60 -34.31 -32.42
N GLN A 107 -54.43 -35.35 -32.32
CA GLN A 107 -55.86 -35.17 -32.02
C GLN A 107 -56.09 -34.62 -30.61
N ALA A 108 -55.14 -34.81 -29.69
CA ALA A 108 -55.21 -34.26 -28.34
C ALA A 108 -54.84 -32.76 -28.26
N TRP A 109 -54.40 -32.14 -29.36
CA TRP A 109 -53.92 -30.74 -29.35
C TRP A 109 -55.06 -29.71 -29.49
N GLY A 110 -56.29 -30.17 -29.74
CA GLY A 110 -57.46 -29.30 -29.90
C GLY A 110 -57.58 -28.62 -31.26
N SER A 111 -56.67 -28.89 -32.20
CA SER A 111 -56.73 -28.43 -33.59
C SER A 111 -57.45 -29.45 -34.50
N ASN A 112 -58.13 -28.97 -35.53
CA ASN A 112 -58.88 -29.81 -36.46
C ASN A 112 -57.97 -30.35 -37.58
N ILE A 113 -57.25 -31.43 -37.29
CA ILE A 113 -56.31 -32.08 -38.22
C ILE A 113 -56.96 -32.83 -39.40
N SER A 114 -58.19 -32.47 -39.79
CA SER A 114 -58.86 -33.06 -40.96
C SER A 114 -58.16 -32.62 -42.25
N PRO A 115 -57.88 -33.52 -43.22
CA PRO A 115 -57.24 -33.16 -44.50
C PRO A 115 -58.01 -32.14 -45.36
N ASN A 116 -59.25 -31.82 -44.99
CA ASN A 116 -60.11 -30.86 -45.67
C ASN A 116 -60.32 -29.54 -44.87
N TYR A 117 -59.65 -29.39 -43.72
CA TYR A 117 -59.66 -28.16 -42.94
C TYR A 117 -58.53 -27.25 -43.43
N VAL A 118 -58.90 -26.06 -43.92
CA VAL A 118 -57.95 -25.07 -44.44
C VAL A 118 -57.56 -24.13 -43.30
N GLU A 119 -56.27 -24.10 -42.94
CA GLU A 119 -55.74 -23.23 -41.90
C GLU A 119 -55.50 -21.80 -42.42
N PRO A 120 -55.57 -20.75 -41.57
CA PRO A 120 -55.49 -19.35 -42.03
C PRO A 120 -54.18 -18.97 -42.73
N ASP A 121 -53.11 -19.72 -42.48
CA ASP A 121 -51.77 -19.57 -43.05
C ASP A 121 -51.42 -20.62 -44.13
N ASP A 122 -52.37 -21.49 -44.52
CA ASP A 122 -52.18 -22.42 -45.65
C ASP A 122 -51.78 -21.71 -46.94
N TYR A 123 -52.18 -20.44 -47.11
CA TYR A 123 -51.74 -19.64 -48.27
C TYR A 123 -50.22 -19.40 -48.28
N LEU A 124 -49.52 -19.50 -47.15
CA LEU A 124 -48.08 -19.30 -47.06
C LEU A 124 -47.28 -20.57 -47.39
N HIS A 125 -47.91 -21.75 -47.22
CA HIS A 125 -47.23 -23.04 -47.26
C HIS A 125 -47.72 -23.99 -48.36
N ASN A 126 -48.99 -23.88 -48.81
CA ASN A 126 -49.48 -24.65 -49.94
C ASN A 126 -49.20 -23.92 -51.28
N PRO A 127 -48.60 -24.63 -52.27
CA PRO A 127 -48.37 -24.07 -53.59
C PRO A 127 -49.70 -23.94 -54.37
N ASP A 128 -50.00 -22.74 -54.87
CA ASP A 128 -51.14 -22.48 -55.75
C ASP A 128 -50.61 -22.18 -57.16
N PRO A 129 -50.82 -23.11 -58.13
CA PRO A 129 -50.35 -22.94 -59.51
C PRO A 129 -50.88 -21.68 -60.23
N ARG A 130 -51.92 -21.01 -59.71
CA ARG A 130 -52.43 -19.74 -60.26
C ARG A 130 -51.81 -18.52 -59.61
N ARG A 131 -51.67 -18.49 -58.27
CA ARG A 131 -50.95 -17.42 -57.55
C ARG A 131 -49.47 -17.40 -57.90
N ASP A 132 -48.81 -18.56 -57.82
CA ASP A 132 -47.35 -18.65 -57.95
C ASP A 132 -46.94 -18.32 -59.39
N ARG A 133 -47.73 -18.74 -60.39
CA ARG A 133 -47.56 -18.29 -61.79
C ARG A 133 -47.80 -16.79 -61.99
N LYS A 134 -48.56 -16.11 -61.12
CA LYS A 134 -48.82 -14.66 -61.25
C LYS A 134 -47.77 -13.80 -60.54
N ASN A 135 -47.16 -14.33 -59.48
CA ASN A 135 -46.14 -13.62 -58.69
C ASN A 135 -44.70 -13.93 -59.16
N ASP A 136 -44.40 -15.16 -59.59
CA ASP A 136 -43.03 -15.61 -59.83
C ASP A 136 -42.62 -15.67 -61.32
N THR A 137 -43.51 -15.39 -62.28
CA THR A 137 -43.16 -15.30 -63.72
C THR A 137 -43.03 -13.85 -64.22
N GLY A 138 -42.54 -12.94 -63.39
CA GLY A 138 -42.24 -11.54 -63.75
C GLY A 138 -40.75 -11.22 -63.61
N GLY A 139 -40.04 -11.09 -64.73
CA GLY A 139 -38.58 -10.96 -64.80
C GLY A 139 -38.00 -9.62 -64.32
N THR A 140 -38.22 -9.25 -63.06
CA THR A 140 -37.59 -8.07 -62.43
C THR A 140 -36.93 -8.46 -61.11
N ILE A 141 -35.73 -7.94 -60.85
CA ILE A 141 -35.01 -8.18 -59.58
C ILE A 141 -35.59 -7.39 -58.39
N PHE A 142 -36.49 -6.42 -58.65
CA PHE A 142 -37.11 -5.56 -57.65
C PHE A 142 -38.44 -6.12 -57.14
N THR A 143 -38.40 -7.32 -56.55
CA THR A 143 -39.56 -7.86 -55.84
C THR A 143 -39.68 -7.21 -54.45
N TYR A 144 -40.91 -7.09 -53.94
CA TYR A 144 -41.15 -6.60 -52.57
C TYR A 144 -40.36 -7.44 -51.53
N ARG A 145 -40.34 -8.76 -51.71
CA ARG A 145 -39.56 -9.69 -50.86
C ARG A 145 -38.05 -9.43 -50.95
N GLY A 146 -37.53 -9.12 -52.14
CA GLY A 146 -36.12 -8.74 -52.35
C GLY A 146 -35.77 -7.43 -51.66
N LEU A 147 -36.61 -6.39 -51.81
CA LEU A 147 -36.43 -5.08 -51.15
C LEU A 147 -36.45 -5.20 -49.62
N THR A 148 -37.40 -5.94 -49.05
CA THR A 148 -37.47 -6.16 -47.59
C THR A 148 -36.26 -6.93 -47.07
N ASN A 149 -35.81 -7.96 -47.78
CA ASN A 149 -34.62 -8.73 -47.39
C ASN A 149 -33.33 -7.89 -47.46
N VAL A 150 -33.12 -7.14 -48.55
CA VAL A 150 -31.95 -6.26 -48.71
C VAL A 150 -31.98 -5.13 -47.69
N GLY A 151 -33.13 -4.51 -47.43
CA GLY A 151 -33.29 -3.48 -46.40
C GLY A 151 -32.98 -4.00 -44.99
N CYS A 152 -33.45 -5.20 -44.65
CA CYS A 152 -33.12 -5.87 -43.39
C CYS A 152 -31.61 -6.14 -43.27
N LEU A 153 -30.98 -6.65 -44.34
CA LEU A 153 -29.53 -6.88 -44.39
C LEU A 153 -28.74 -5.57 -44.21
N THR A 154 -29.17 -4.49 -44.87
CA THR A 154 -28.54 -3.17 -44.75
C THR A 154 -28.67 -2.62 -43.33
N LEU A 155 -29.84 -2.71 -42.69
CA LEU A 155 -30.03 -2.31 -41.29
C LEU A 155 -29.15 -3.11 -40.33
N LEU A 156 -29.02 -4.44 -40.53
CA LEU A 156 -28.12 -5.28 -39.75
C LEU A 156 -26.64 -4.91 -39.95
N CYS A 157 -26.20 -4.70 -41.20
CA CYS A 157 -24.83 -4.29 -41.49
C CYS A 157 -24.51 -2.90 -40.91
N VAL A 158 -25.42 -1.93 -41.04
CA VAL A 158 -25.27 -0.60 -40.43
C VAL A 158 -25.24 -0.72 -38.91
N GLY A 159 -26.16 -1.47 -38.30
CA GLY A 159 -26.16 -1.70 -36.85
C GLY A 159 -24.87 -2.32 -36.33
N LEU A 160 -24.33 -3.33 -37.02
CA LEU A 160 -23.05 -3.96 -36.69
C LEU A 160 -21.85 -3.01 -36.87
N ILE A 161 -21.79 -2.24 -37.97
CA ILE A 161 -20.73 -1.25 -38.19
C ILE A 161 -20.81 -0.13 -37.14
N THR A 162 -22.01 0.35 -36.82
CA THR A 162 -22.23 1.34 -35.77
C THR A 162 -21.88 0.77 -34.39
N LEU A 163 -22.11 -0.51 -34.11
CA LEU A 163 -21.75 -1.12 -32.81
C LEU A 163 -20.24 -1.38 -32.67
N PHE A 164 -19.57 -1.88 -33.71
CA PHE A 164 -18.18 -2.33 -33.61
C PHE A 164 -17.12 -1.33 -34.10
N ALA A 165 -17.50 -0.34 -34.91
CA ALA A 165 -16.60 0.73 -35.37
C ALA A 165 -17.12 2.12 -34.99
N GLY A 166 -18.41 2.39 -35.20
CA GLY A 166 -19.04 3.67 -34.88
C GLY A 166 -19.01 3.99 -33.37
N TYR A 167 -19.41 3.07 -32.52
CA TYR A 167 -19.50 3.27 -31.08
C TYR A 167 -18.13 3.47 -30.42
N PRO A 168 -17.06 2.71 -30.74
CA PRO A 168 -15.71 3.05 -30.29
C PRO A 168 -15.23 4.43 -30.74
N LEU A 169 -15.49 4.83 -31.99
CA LEU A 169 -15.10 6.15 -32.51
C LEU A 169 -15.89 7.29 -31.85
N ILE A 170 -17.21 7.17 -31.77
CA ILE A 170 -18.08 8.15 -31.11
C ILE A 170 -17.68 8.24 -29.64
N SER A 171 -17.58 7.12 -28.93
CA SER A 171 -17.11 7.07 -27.54
C SER A 171 -15.74 7.75 -27.38
N HIS A 172 -14.77 7.47 -28.25
CA HIS A 172 -13.44 8.08 -28.19
C HIS A 172 -13.47 9.62 -28.33
N PHE A 173 -14.37 10.17 -29.16
CA PHE A 173 -14.46 11.62 -29.41
C PHE A 173 -15.52 12.36 -28.57
N THR A 174 -16.51 11.68 -28.00
CA THR A 174 -17.57 12.29 -27.17
C THR A 174 -17.43 12.00 -25.68
N THR A 175 -16.59 11.04 -25.28
CA THR A 175 -16.28 10.84 -23.85
C THR A 175 -15.40 11.97 -23.36
N GLN A 176 -16.02 12.91 -22.64
CA GLN A 176 -15.28 13.76 -21.71
C GLN A 176 -14.56 12.83 -20.73
N ARG A 177 -13.23 12.85 -20.72
CA ARG A 177 -12.48 12.16 -19.66
C ARG A 177 -12.84 12.84 -18.34
N MET A 178 -13.59 12.16 -17.49
CA MET A 178 -13.74 12.59 -16.11
C MET A 178 -12.34 12.62 -15.50
N SER A 179 -11.95 13.76 -14.93
CA SER A 179 -10.71 13.84 -14.15
C SER A 179 -10.81 12.87 -12.98
N THR A 180 -9.76 12.08 -12.75
CA THR A 180 -9.68 11.24 -11.56
C THR A 180 -9.02 11.95 -10.37
N ASN A 181 -8.54 13.19 -10.58
CA ASN A 181 -7.72 13.98 -9.63
C ASN A 181 -6.64 13.11 -8.94
N GLY A 182 -5.89 12.35 -9.74
CA GLY A 182 -4.81 11.47 -9.27
C GLY A 182 -5.22 10.10 -8.73
N GLY A 183 -6.51 9.82 -8.46
CA GLY A 183 -6.94 8.53 -7.90
C GLY A 183 -6.99 7.39 -8.93
N PHE A 184 -6.24 6.32 -8.70
CA PHE A 184 -6.26 5.10 -9.53
C PHE A 184 -7.30 4.06 -9.07
N ASN A 185 -8.58 4.44 -9.04
CA ASN A 185 -9.69 3.45 -9.03
C ASN A 185 -11.02 4.03 -9.54
N LEU A 186 -11.99 3.14 -9.79
CA LEU A 186 -13.30 3.43 -10.40
C LEU A 186 -14.17 4.40 -9.57
N GLY A 187 -13.96 5.71 -9.63
CA GLY A 187 -14.83 6.66 -8.91
C GLY A 187 -14.48 8.14 -8.97
N GLY A 188 -13.71 8.58 -9.99
CA GLY A 188 -13.09 9.90 -10.10
C GLY A 188 -13.85 11.07 -9.46
N VAL A 189 -13.21 11.72 -8.49
CA VAL A 189 -13.79 12.80 -7.68
C VAL A 189 -14.05 14.07 -8.52
N ASN A 190 -15.27 14.61 -8.42
CA ASN A 190 -15.65 15.82 -9.15
C ASN A 190 -15.05 17.09 -8.51
N ALA A 191 -14.88 18.15 -9.31
CA ALA A 191 -14.31 19.46 -8.95
C ALA A 191 -15.16 20.30 -7.94
N THR A 192 -16.00 19.63 -7.15
CA THR A 192 -16.84 20.19 -6.08
C THR A 192 -16.70 19.42 -4.77
N GLY A 193 -15.82 18.42 -4.69
CA GLY A 193 -15.64 17.57 -3.51
C GLY A 193 -16.75 16.54 -3.28
N GLN A 194 -17.75 16.47 -4.16
CA GLN A 194 -18.79 15.45 -4.09
C GLN A 194 -18.27 14.12 -4.70
N VAL A 195 -18.11 13.13 -3.83
CA VAL A 195 -17.79 11.74 -4.19
C VAL A 195 -19.06 11.10 -4.77
N PRO A 196 -18.99 10.35 -5.89
CA PRO A 196 -20.11 9.52 -6.34
C PRO A 196 -20.45 8.48 -5.27
N GLU A 197 -21.74 8.25 -4.98
CA GLU A 197 -22.16 7.07 -4.20
C GLU A 197 -21.86 5.81 -5.01
N MET A 198 -20.69 5.23 -4.80
CA MET A 198 -20.34 3.92 -5.31
C MET A 198 -21.18 2.86 -4.59
N ALA A 199 -21.55 1.79 -5.28
CA ALA A 199 -22.32 0.70 -4.69
C ALA A 199 -21.47 -0.10 -3.69
N GLY A 200 -21.51 0.31 -2.42
CA GLY A 200 -20.75 -0.27 -1.30
C GLY A 200 -20.27 0.82 -0.33
N ASN A 201 -19.67 0.42 0.79
CA ASN A 201 -19.13 1.35 1.78
C ASN A 201 -17.76 1.90 1.33
N TRP A 202 -17.75 2.67 0.24
CA TRP A 202 -16.54 3.04 -0.50
C TRP A 202 -16.42 4.55 -0.75
N GLY A 203 -17.20 5.38 -0.06
CA GLY A 203 -16.98 6.83 -0.07
C GLY A 203 -15.70 7.19 0.69
N LEU A 204 -15.20 8.42 0.51
CA LEU A 204 -14.08 8.93 1.31
C LEU A 204 -14.37 8.92 2.81
N ILE A 205 -15.64 9.10 3.19
CA ILE A 205 -16.11 8.98 4.56
C ILE A 205 -16.87 7.65 4.67
N ASP A 206 -16.39 6.77 5.55
CA ASP A 206 -17.07 5.52 5.91
C ASP A 206 -18.49 5.80 6.43
N LEU A 207 -19.46 5.02 5.95
CA LEU A 207 -20.87 5.12 6.34
C LEU A 207 -21.11 4.81 7.82
N ALA A 208 -20.22 4.05 8.46
CA ALA A 208 -20.23 3.77 9.90
C ALA A 208 -19.70 4.94 10.74
N THR A 209 -18.92 5.88 10.16
CA THR A 209 -18.32 6.97 10.93
C THR A 209 -19.39 7.78 11.67
N PRO A 210 -19.30 7.90 13.01
CA PRO A 210 -20.31 8.57 13.79
C PRO A 210 -20.36 10.06 13.45
N ARG A 211 -21.57 10.63 13.36
CA ARG A 211 -21.77 12.06 12.99
C ARG A 211 -21.07 13.04 13.95
N THR A 212 -20.74 12.62 15.17
CA THR A 212 -19.94 13.38 16.13
C THR A 212 -18.47 13.50 15.74
N ALA A 213 -17.94 12.61 14.90
CA ALA A 213 -16.58 12.64 14.37
C ALA A 213 -16.45 13.39 13.03
N TYR A 214 -17.51 14.02 12.53
CA TYR A 214 -17.44 14.78 11.27
C TYR A 214 -16.71 16.12 11.42
N LYS A 215 -16.53 16.58 12.66
CA LYS A 215 -15.89 17.85 13.01
C LYS A 215 -15.04 17.71 14.27
N LYS A 216 -13.86 18.31 14.29
CA LYS A 216 -12.96 18.40 15.46
C LYS A 216 -12.43 19.84 15.54
N GLN A 217 -12.01 20.30 16.71
CA GLN A 217 -11.18 21.52 16.78
C GLN A 217 -9.72 21.11 16.58
N ALA A 218 -8.92 21.98 15.96
CA ALA A 218 -7.48 21.75 15.86
C ALA A 218 -6.82 21.77 17.25
N PHE A 219 -5.75 21.01 17.42
CA PHE A 219 -5.00 20.91 18.66
C PHE A 219 -4.11 22.13 18.92
N ASN A 220 -3.50 22.69 17.87
CA ASN A 220 -2.63 23.86 17.99
C ASN A 220 -3.42 25.20 17.99
N ASP A 221 -4.57 25.26 17.32
CA ASP A 221 -5.53 26.38 17.41
C ASP A 221 -6.97 25.89 17.68
N PRO A 222 -7.42 25.87 18.94
CA PRO A 222 -8.78 25.45 19.30
C PRO A 222 -9.92 26.34 18.76
N SER A 223 -9.62 27.46 18.08
CA SER A 223 -10.61 28.26 17.35
C SER A 223 -10.83 27.80 15.91
N GLN A 224 -9.94 26.96 15.39
CA GLN A 224 -9.98 26.44 14.03
C GLN A 224 -10.78 25.14 13.94
N GLU A 225 -11.97 25.21 13.34
CA GLU A 225 -12.82 24.05 13.09
C GLU A 225 -12.29 23.22 11.89
N MET A 226 -11.94 21.97 12.17
CA MET A 226 -11.51 20.96 11.21
C MET A 226 -12.72 20.10 10.79
N THR A 227 -12.88 19.87 9.49
CA THR A 227 -13.89 18.96 8.92
C THR A 227 -13.22 17.64 8.53
N LEU A 228 -13.89 16.52 8.79
CA LEU A 228 -13.46 15.19 8.38
C LEU A 228 -13.46 15.07 6.84
N VAL A 229 -12.35 14.62 6.26
CA VAL A 229 -12.15 14.47 4.80
C VAL A 229 -11.86 13.04 4.35
N PHE A 230 -11.45 12.16 5.26
CA PHE A 230 -11.32 10.73 5.02
C PHE A 230 -11.57 9.94 6.31
N SER A 231 -12.22 8.78 6.21
CA SER A 231 -12.32 7.82 7.31
C SER A 231 -12.47 6.38 6.83
N ASP A 232 -11.99 5.45 7.66
CA ASP A 232 -12.25 4.02 7.58
C ASP A 232 -12.43 3.51 9.02
N GLU A 233 -13.59 2.92 9.31
CA GLU A 233 -13.93 2.40 10.64
C GLU A 233 -13.75 0.86 10.72
N PHE A 234 -13.30 0.23 9.64
CA PHE A 234 -12.97 -1.20 9.58
C PHE A 234 -14.07 -2.19 10.04
N ASP A 235 -15.32 -1.72 10.14
CA ASP A 235 -16.48 -2.42 10.72
C ASP A 235 -16.97 -3.65 9.92
N VAL A 236 -16.59 -3.74 8.64
CA VAL A 236 -16.94 -4.87 7.77
C VAL A 236 -15.91 -5.99 7.96
N ASP A 237 -16.26 -7.01 8.73
CA ASP A 237 -15.44 -8.22 8.95
C ASP A 237 -15.03 -8.93 7.65
N GLY A 238 -13.78 -9.43 7.62
CA GLY A 238 -13.27 -10.28 6.54
C GLY A 238 -12.84 -9.55 5.28
N ARG A 239 -12.61 -8.22 5.32
CA ARG A 239 -11.97 -7.50 4.21
C ARG A 239 -10.57 -8.06 3.98
N THR A 240 -10.22 -8.15 2.70
CA THR A 240 -8.87 -8.44 2.22
C THR A 240 -8.31 -7.18 1.57
N PHE A 241 -6.98 -7.10 1.52
CA PHE A 241 -6.26 -5.91 1.06
C PHE A 241 -5.24 -6.26 -0.03
N TYR A 242 -5.47 -7.33 -0.81
CA TYR A 242 -4.62 -7.61 -1.96
C TYR A 242 -4.74 -6.48 -3.01
N PRO A 243 -3.77 -6.31 -3.92
CA PRO A 243 -3.83 -5.29 -4.96
C PRO A 243 -5.12 -5.34 -5.78
N GLY A 244 -5.96 -4.32 -5.62
CA GLY A 244 -7.26 -4.18 -6.28
C GLY A 244 -8.50 -4.58 -5.46
N ASP A 245 -8.35 -5.19 -4.27
CA ASP A 245 -9.49 -5.57 -3.41
C ASP A 245 -10.18 -4.36 -2.77
N ASP A 246 -9.41 -3.33 -2.43
CA ASP A 246 -9.85 -2.13 -1.71
C ASP A 246 -9.54 -0.85 -2.52
N PRO A 247 -10.47 0.12 -2.60
CA PRO A 247 -10.30 1.34 -3.37
C PRO A 247 -9.23 2.28 -2.80
N TYR A 248 -8.96 2.23 -1.49
CA TYR A 248 -8.09 3.16 -0.77
C TYR A 248 -6.83 2.49 -0.21
N TRP A 249 -6.96 1.29 0.33
CA TRP A 249 -5.84 0.56 0.95
C TRP A 249 -5.23 -0.48 0.00
N GLU A 250 -3.97 -0.82 0.22
CA GLU A 250 -3.27 -1.90 -0.45
C GLU A 250 -2.19 -2.49 0.47
N ALA A 251 -2.23 -3.78 0.71
CA ALA A 251 -1.16 -4.50 1.40
C ALA A 251 -0.03 -4.84 0.42
N VAL A 252 1.22 -4.71 0.88
CA VAL A 252 2.40 -5.03 0.06
C VAL A 252 2.82 -6.48 0.25
N ASP A 253 3.41 -7.05 -0.82
CA ASP A 253 4.03 -8.38 -0.86
C ASP A 253 5.53 -8.22 -1.12
N LEU A 254 6.32 -8.01 -0.06
CA LEU A 254 7.76 -7.72 -0.16
C LEU A 254 8.55 -7.99 1.14
N HIS A 255 9.87 -8.12 1.02
CA HIS A 255 10.80 -7.96 2.13
C HIS A 255 11.19 -6.50 2.28
N TYR A 256 10.93 -5.90 3.45
CA TYR A 256 11.31 -4.52 3.76
C TYR A 256 12.79 -4.47 4.17
N TRP A 257 13.65 -4.51 3.15
CA TRP A 257 15.10 -4.66 3.29
C TRP A 257 15.79 -3.40 3.83
N GLN A 258 15.20 -2.22 3.62
CA GLN A 258 15.75 -0.92 4.03
C GLN A 258 16.12 -0.90 5.52
N THR A 259 15.34 -1.61 6.32
CA THR A 259 15.53 -1.73 7.77
C THR A 259 15.87 -3.15 8.20
N ASN A 260 16.30 -4.03 7.30
CA ASN A 260 16.68 -5.43 7.58
C ASN A 260 15.61 -6.21 8.37
N ASN A 261 14.34 -6.11 7.98
CA ASN A 261 13.24 -6.75 8.70
C ASN A 261 13.40 -8.28 8.78
N LEU A 262 12.94 -8.88 9.86
CA LEU A 262 13.05 -10.33 10.11
C LEU A 262 11.93 -11.13 9.43
N GLU A 263 10.85 -10.45 9.08
CA GLU A 263 9.66 -10.94 8.42
C GLU A 263 9.56 -10.54 6.94
N TRP A 264 8.77 -11.33 6.20
CA TRP A 264 8.20 -10.91 4.92
C TRP A 264 6.87 -10.19 5.18
N TYR A 265 6.60 -9.07 4.52
CA TYR A 265 5.27 -8.46 4.51
C TYR A 265 4.40 -9.13 3.45
N ASP A 266 3.26 -9.67 3.89
CA ASP A 266 2.36 -10.48 3.07
C ASP A 266 0.91 -10.00 3.29
N PRO A 267 0.08 -9.81 2.25
CA PRO A 267 -1.32 -9.43 2.40
C PRO A 267 -2.15 -10.42 3.25
N GLU A 268 -1.78 -11.71 3.34
CA GLU A 268 -2.44 -12.70 4.20
C GLU A 268 -2.34 -12.33 5.70
N ALA A 269 -1.37 -11.49 6.09
CA ALA A 269 -1.22 -11.02 7.47
C ALA A 269 -2.24 -9.96 7.91
N ILE A 270 -3.03 -9.39 6.97
CA ILE A 270 -3.91 -8.24 7.20
C ILE A 270 -5.36 -8.58 6.84
N THR A 271 -6.27 -8.34 7.78
CA THR A 271 -7.73 -8.44 7.53
C THR A 271 -8.49 -7.56 8.52
N THR A 272 -9.78 -7.34 8.31
CA THR A 272 -10.67 -6.76 9.33
C THR A 272 -11.39 -7.86 10.12
N LYS A 273 -11.53 -7.67 11.42
CA LYS A 273 -12.20 -8.62 12.31
C LYS A 273 -12.61 -7.98 13.63
N ASN A 274 -13.83 -8.25 14.07
CA ASN A 274 -14.46 -7.73 15.28
C ASN A 274 -14.47 -6.18 15.32
N GLY A 275 -14.83 -5.52 14.22
CA GLY A 275 -14.89 -4.05 14.16
C GLY A 275 -13.52 -3.36 14.28
N SER A 276 -12.50 -3.95 13.67
CA SER A 276 -11.15 -3.37 13.64
C SER A 276 -10.31 -4.00 12.53
N LEU A 277 -9.37 -3.25 11.97
CA LEU A 277 -8.23 -3.79 11.24
C LEU A 277 -7.38 -4.64 12.20
N GLN A 278 -6.90 -5.78 11.74
CA GLN A 278 -5.92 -6.61 12.43
C GLN A 278 -4.72 -6.86 11.51
N ILE A 279 -3.54 -6.41 11.94
CA ILE A 279 -2.25 -6.73 11.32
C ILE A 279 -1.54 -7.71 12.24
N SER A 280 -1.32 -8.92 11.73
CA SER A 280 -0.68 -10.01 12.48
C SER A 280 0.80 -10.15 12.12
N LEU A 281 1.60 -10.54 13.11
CA LEU A 281 2.99 -10.95 12.94
C LEU A 281 3.16 -12.35 13.53
N SER A 282 3.64 -13.28 12.71
CA SER A 282 3.60 -14.73 12.95
C SER A 282 4.94 -15.41 12.71
N ARG A 283 5.24 -16.46 13.48
CA ARG A 283 6.31 -17.44 13.19
C ARG A 283 5.88 -18.36 12.05
N LYS A 284 5.85 -17.83 10.82
CA LYS A 284 5.51 -18.55 9.59
C LYS A 284 6.68 -18.45 8.64
N GLN A 285 7.24 -19.60 8.26
CA GLN A 285 8.35 -19.65 7.31
C GLN A 285 7.81 -19.38 5.89
N THR A 286 8.23 -18.26 5.29
CA THR A 286 7.80 -17.84 3.95
C THR A 286 8.93 -17.07 3.27
N HIS A 287 9.00 -17.13 1.94
CA HIS A 287 9.99 -16.40 1.10
C HIS A 287 11.47 -16.50 1.54
N GLY A 288 11.85 -17.54 2.28
CA GLY A 288 13.21 -17.72 2.83
C GLY A 288 13.46 -17.07 4.21
N LEU A 289 12.46 -16.38 4.76
CA LEU A 289 12.44 -15.82 6.11
C LEU A 289 11.65 -16.71 7.07
N ASN A 290 11.79 -16.46 8.38
CA ASN A 290 11.17 -17.27 9.45
C ASN A 290 9.88 -16.67 10.02
N PHE A 291 9.52 -15.46 9.59
CA PHE A 291 8.38 -14.71 10.07
C PHE A 291 7.59 -14.11 8.90
N GLN A 292 6.32 -13.88 9.13
CA GLN A 292 5.42 -13.13 8.24
C GLN A 292 4.76 -12.03 9.06
N GLY A 293 4.79 -10.80 8.55
CA GLY A 293 4.07 -9.64 9.08
C GLY A 293 3.20 -9.00 8.01
N GLY A 294 2.67 -7.82 8.29
CA GLY A 294 1.89 -7.04 7.33
C GLY A 294 2.28 -5.57 7.30
N MET A 295 2.24 -5.00 6.11
CA MET A 295 2.30 -3.56 5.84
C MET A 295 1.22 -3.24 4.79
N MET A 296 0.42 -2.20 5.03
CA MET A 296 -0.53 -1.66 4.06
C MET A 296 -0.42 -0.15 3.94
N THR A 297 -0.90 0.37 2.82
CA THR A 297 -0.71 1.76 2.43
C THR A 297 -1.85 2.32 1.57
N THR A 298 -2.03 3.64 1.58
CA THR A 298 -2.90 4.37 0.63
C THR A 298 -2.17 4.96 -0.57
N TRP A 299 -0.90 4.57 -0.81
CA TRP A 299 -0.06 5.10 -1.88
C TRP A 299 -0.79 5.21 -3.22
N ASN A 300 -0.80 6.41 -3.80
CA ASN A 300 -1.44 6.74 -5.07
C ASN A 300 -2.95 6.42 -5.16
N LYS A 301 -3.62 6.22 -4.02
CA LYS A 301 -5.07 5.98 -3.88
C LYS A 301 -5.75 7.08 -3.06
N PHE A 302 -5.25 7.33 -1.84
CA PHE A 302 -5.66 8.46 -1.00
C PHE A 302 -4.41 9.18 -0.47
N CYS A 303 -4.38 10.50 -0.67
CA CYS A 303 -3.35 11.40 -0.16
C CYS A 303 -3.98 12.71 0.34
N PHE A 304 -3.28 13.40 1.23
CA PHE A 304 -3.70 14.67 1.84
C PHE A 304 -2.49 15.61 2.03
N THR A 305 -2.74 16.92 2.07
CA THR A 305 -1.71 17.94 2.32
C THR A 305 -2.15 18.89 3.43
N GLY A 306 -1.51 18.80 4.59
CA GLY A 306 -1.89 19.53 5.81
C GLY A 306 -3.15 18.96 6.47
N GLY A 307 -3.40 19.37 7.71
CA GLY A 307 -4.54 18.93 8.52
C GLY A 307 -4.12 18.02 9.66
N TYR A 308 -5.04 17.16 10.11
CA TYR A 308 -4.87 16.26 11.25
C TYR A 308 -5.23 14.83 10.86
N PHE A 309 -4.28 13.91 11.04
CA PHE A 309 -4.46 12.47 10.88
C PHE A 309 -4.46 11.81 12.26
N GLU A 310 -5.46 10.97 12.53
CA GLU A 310 -5.53 10.09 13.71
C GLU A 310 -5.80 8.63 13.36
N ALA A 311 -5.28 7.73 14.19
CA ALA A 311 -5.63 6.33 14.23
C ALA A 311 -5.87 5.91 15.70
N ALA A 312 -6.94 5.17 15.95
CA ALA A 312 -7.21 4.55 17.25
C ALA A 312 -6.60 3.15 17.27
N VAL A 313 -5.54 2.94 18.06
CA VAL A 313 -4.68 1.75 17.97
C VAL A 313 -4.61 1.02 19.30
N ARG A 314 -4.73 -0.31 19.23
CA ARG A 314 -4.26 -1.26 20.24
C ARG A 314 -2.91 -1.82 19.79
N LEU A 315 -1.88 -1.55 20.58
CA LEU A 315 -0.52 -1.99 20.28
C LEU A 315 -0.38 -3.51 20.51
N PRO A 316 0.47 -4.21 19.75
CA PRO A 316 0.65 -5.66 19.84
C PRO A 316 1.46 -6.07 21.09
N GLY A 317 1.30 -7.31 21.54
CA GLY A 317 2.11 -7.87 22.63
C GLY A 317 1.87 -7.23 24.01
N THR A 318 2.95 -6.97 24.75
CA THR A 318 2.96 -6.40 26.12
C THR A 318 3.82 -5.12 26.17
N THR A 319 3.75 -4.40 27.29
CA THR A 319 4.55 -3.19 27.56
C THR A 319 6.00 -3.44 27.98
N ASN A 320 6.42 -4.70 28.10
CA ASN A 320 7.68 -5.07 28.77
C ASN A 320 8.54 -6.14 28.05
N ILE A 321 8.18 -6.54 26.82
CA ILE A 321 8.93 -7.51 26.02
C ILE A 321 9.38 -6.84 24.70
N LEU A 322 10.69 -6.69 24.55
CA LEU A 322 11.33 -5.99 23.45
C LEU A 322 11.19 -6.73 22.10
N GLY A 323 10.99 -5.98 21.01
CA GLY A 323 11.29 -6.44 19.66
C GLY A 323 10.20 -6.30 18.60
N LEU A 324 8.95 -6.09 19.01
CA LEU A 324 7.88 -5.71 18.08
C LEU A 324 8.07 -4.25 17.67
N TRP A 325 7.86 -3.97 16.39
CA TRP A 325 7.93 -2.63 15.80
C TRP A 325 6.65 -2.38 15.00
N PRO A 326 5.55 -1.99 15.68
CA PRO A 326 4.35 -1.45 15.04
C PRO A 326 4.59 0.03 14.68
N ALA A 327 4.12 0.45 13.51
CA ALA A 327 4.19 1.84 13.09
C ALA A 327 2.91 2.30 12.38
N VAL A 328 2.58 3.57 12.59
CA VAL A 328 1.59 4.33 11.83
C VAL A 328 2.29 5.61 11.39
N TRP A 329 2.30 5.89 10.10
CA TRP A 329 3.14 6.93 9.51
C TRP A 329 2.62 7.34 8.14
N ALA A 330 3.21 8.39 7.56
CA ALA A 330 2.84 8.91 6.27
C ALA A 330 4.06 9.41 5.49
N MET A 331 4.03 9.25 4.16
CA MET A 331 5.12 9.62 3.26
C MET A 331 4.60 10.40 2.04
N GLY A 332 5.42 11.29 1.45
CA GLY A 332 5.08 12.00 0.21
C GLY A 332 4.96 11.08 -1.03
N ASN A 333 3.90 11.24 -1.81
CA ASN A 333 3.46 10.29 -2.87
C ASN A 333 4.45 10.04 -4.02
N LEU A 334 5.42 10.93 -4.25
CA LEU A 334 6.47 10.73 -5.26
C LEU A 334 7.42 9.57 -4.94
N GLY A 335 7.47 9.08 -3.70
CA GLY A 335 8.14 7.84 -3.31
C GLY A 335 7.13 6.76 -2.92
N ARG A 336 7.51 5.49 -3.03
CA ARG A 336 6.72 4.36 -2.50
C ARG A 336 7.55 3.57 -1.50
N ALA A 337 7.12 3.56 -0.25
CA ALA A 337 7.76 2.82 0.85
C ALA A 337 7.98 1.34 0.48
N GLY A 338 9.20 0.83 0.70
CA GLY A 338 9.65 -0.50 0.27
C GLY A 338 10.29 -0.54 -1.13
N TYR A 339 10.10 0.46 -2.00
CA TYR A 339 10.56 0.46 -3.40
C TYR A 339 11.76 1.40 -3.59
N GLY A 340 12.97 0.87 -3.36
CA GLY A 340 14.20 1.66 -3.26
C GLY A 340 14.48 2.63 -4.42
N ALA A 341 14.34 2.19 -5.67
CA ALA A 341 14.57 3.04 -6.84
C ALA A 341 13.63 4.26 -6.88
N SER A 342 12.39 4.13 -6.41
CA SER A 342 11.49 5.29 -6.28
C SER A 342 12.02 6.29 -5.24
N LEU A 343 12.44 5.78 -4.07
CA LEU A 343 12.87 6.54 -2.90
C LEU A 343 14.25 7.20 -3.06
N GLU A 344 15.16 6.62 -3.84
CA GLU A 344 16.53 7.11 -3.97
C GLU A 344 16.57 8.58 -4.44
N GLY A 345 17.14 9.45 -3.59
CA GLY A 345 17.20 10.91 -3.80
C GLY A 345 15.86 11.65 -3.65
N LEU A 346 14.79 11.00 -3.20
CA LEU A 346 13.53 11.64 -2.82
C LEU A 346 13.30 11.60 -1.31
N TRP A 347 13.55 10.44 -0.69
CA TRP A 347 13.51 10.28 0.76
C TRP A 347 14.87 10.62 1.39
N PRO A 348 14.93 11.24 2.58
CA PRO A 348 13.85 11.85 3.36
C PRO A 348 13.76 13.37 3.10
N TYR A 349 13.91 13.82 1.85
CA TYR A 349 13.99 15.26 1.58
C TYR A 349 12.68 15.97 1.89
N THR A 350 12.80 17.19 2.41
CA THR A 350 11.77 18.22 2.27
C THR A 350 12.51 19.54 2.02
N TYR A 351 12.68 19.87 0.75
CA TYR A 351 13.63 20.91 0.35
C TYR A 351 13.31 21.52 -1.02
N ASP A 352 13.22 22.84 -1.06
CA ASP A 352 12.86 23.66 -2.23
C ASP A 352 13.89 24.77 -2.49
N GLN A 353 15.17 24.41 -2.36
CA GLN A 353 16.29 25.35 -2.48
C GLN A 353 17.36 24.77 -3.42
N CYS A 354 18.20 25.65 -3.96
CA CYS A 354 19.29 25.24 -4.84
C CYS A 354 20.64 25.65 -4.26
N ASP A 355 21.09 24.87 -3.29
CA ASP A 355 22.38 24.98 -2.61
C ASP A 355 22.95 23.57 -2.35
N VAL A 356 24.05 23.48 -1.59
CA VAL A 356 24.79 22.24 -1.34
C VAL A 356 23.95 21.13 -0.70
N GLY A 357 22.83 21.48 -0.06
CA GLY A 357 21.83 20.54 0.46
C GLY A 357 21.27 19.59 -0.60
N THR A 358 21.30 19.98 -1.87
CA THR A 358 20.83 19.15 -3.01
C THR A 358 21.92 18.26 -3.61
N ALA A 359 23.19 18.43 -3.22
CA ALA A 359 24.33 17.76 -3.83
C ALA A 359 24.65 16.40 -3.16
N PRO A 360 25.34 15.48 -3.85
CA PRO A 360 25.79 14.23 -3.27
C PRO A 360 26.59 14.43 -1.97
N ASN A 361 26.28 13.63 -0.96
CA ASN A 361 26.84 13.69 0.39
C ASN A 361 26.71 15.07 1.07
N GLN A 362 25.81 15.93 0.60
CA GLN A 362 25.72 17.34 1.02
C GLN A 362 27.05 18.10 0.82
N THR A 363 27.77 17.81 -0.26
CA THR A 363 29.05 18.49 -0.58
C THR A 363 29.17 18.92 -2.03
N LEU A 364 29.88 20.02 -2.24
CA LEU A 364 30.35 20.50 -3.53
C LEU A 364 31.86 20.73 -3.45
N GLN A 365 32.63 19.99 -4.24
CA GLN A 365 34.11 20.07 -4.27
C GLN A 365 34.79 19.83 -2.89
N GLY A 366 34.16 19.05 -2.02
CA GLY A 366 34.67 18.75 -0.67
C GLY A 366 34.33 19.82 0.38
N LEU A 367 33.46 20.78 0.06
CA LEU A 367 32.91 21.76 0.99
C LEU A 367 31.39 21.58 1.14
N PRO A 368 30.80 21.93 2.30
CA PRO A 368 31.47 22.42 3.50
C PRO A 368 32.16 21.31 4.30
N GLU A 369 33.29 21.62 4.94
CA GLU A 369 34.11 20.64 5.68
C GLU A 369 33.35 19.97 6.84
N ALA A 370 32.38 20.67 7.43
CA ALA A 370 31.51 20.11 8.47
C ALA A 370 30.63 18.96 7.97
N ALA A 371 30.30 18.88 6.67
CA ALA A 371 29.60 17.74 6.10
C ALA A 371 30.50 16.49 5.93
N LEU A 372 31.83 16.66 5.98
CA LEU A 372 32.80 15.56 5.92
C LEU A 372 33.26 15.06 7.30
N THR A 373 33.11 15.87 8.34
CA THR A 373 33.72 15.63 9.66
C THR A 373 32.80 15.80 10.86
N GLY A 374 31.66 16.48 10.71
CA GLY A 374 30.70 16.81 11.76
C GLY A 374 29.43 15.94 11.76
N GLY A 375 29.48 14.75 11.16
CA GLY A 375 28.37 13.82 11.02
C GLY A 375 28.45 12.59 11.92
N ASP A 376 28.14 11.41 11.35
CA ASP A 376 28.07 10.13 12.07
C ASP A 376 29.48 9.62 12.46
N PRO A 377 29.81 9.49 13.77
CA PRO A 377 31.10 8.97 14.22
C PRO A 377 31.38 7.52 13.78
N ALA A 378 30.35 6.69 13.59
CA ALA A 378 30.51 5.31 13.10
C ALA A 378 30.87 5.27 11.61
N GLN A 379 30.58 6.34 10.85
CA GLN A 379 30.92 6.52 9.43
C GLN A 379 32.05 7.53 9.22
N GLY A 380 32.96 7.63 10.19
CA GLY A 380 34.17 8.46 10.10
C GLY A 380 33.93 9.97 10.17
N GLY A 381 32.77 10.41 10.65
CA GLY A 381 32.36 11.82 10.70
C GLY A 381 31.61 12.31 9.45
N SER A 382 31.32 11.42 8.48
CA SER A 382 30.52 11.76 7.31
C SER A 382 29.10 12.17 7.72
N LEU A 383 28.59 13.30 7.21
CA LEU A 383 27.24 13.76 7.52
C LEU A 383 26.18 13.07 6.67
N SER A 384 26.43 12.88 5.37
CA SER A 384 25.45 12.29 4.46
C SER A 384 26.09 11.34 3.46
N PHE A 385 25.40 10.25 3.18
CA PHE A 385 25.60 9.33 2.05
C PHE A 385 24.45 9.41 1.04
N LEU A 386 23.57 10.43 1.15
CA LEU A 386 22.51 10.63 0.18
C LEU A 386 23.11 11.03 -1.19
N PRO A 387 22.58 10.52 -2.32
CA PRO A 387 23.07 10.82 -3.67
C PRO A 387 22.74 12.25 -4.15
N GLY A 388 22.29 13.14 -3.26
CA GLY A 388 21.65 14.41 -3.58
C GLY A 388 20.15 14.27 -3.81
N GLN A 389 19.46 15.40 -3.97
CA GLN A 389 18.02 15.43 -4.22
C GLN A 389 17.77 15.23 -5.73
N LYS A 390 17.16 14.09 -6.09
CA LYS A 390 16.89 13.66 -7.48
C LYS A 390 16.02 14.67 -8.23
N LEU A 391 15.01 15.22 -7.55
CA LEU A 391 14.07 16.19 -8.10
C LEU A 391 14.26 17.56 -7.42
N SER A 392 15.47 18.12 -7.54
CA SER A 392 15.82 19.38 -6.88
C SER A 392 15.44 20.62 -7.70
N ARG A 393 15.35 21.76 -7.01
CA ARG A 393 15.30 23.10 -7.63
C ARG A 393 16.55 23.45 -8.47
N CYS A 394 17.62 22.65 -8.36
CA CYS A 394 18.81 22.77 -9.20
C CYS A 394 18.70 22.05 -10.55
N THR A 395 17.67 21.22 -10.78
CA THR A 395 17.54 20.44 -12.03
C THR A 395 17.58 21.34 -13.28
N CYS A 396 18.36 20.93 -14.29
CA CYS A 396 18.52 21.66 -15.54
C CYS A 396 17.21 21.71 -16.34
N SER A 397 17.01 22.77 -17.12
CA SER A 397 15.84 22.89 -18.00
C SER A 397 15.83 21.77 -19.05
N GLY A 398 14.70 21.09 -19.18
CA GLY A 398 14.49 19.98 -20.12
C GLY A 398 14.88 18.59 -19.59
N GLU A 399 15.43 18.50 -18.38
CA GLU A 399 15.56 17.22 -17.65
C GLU A 399 14.20 16.79 -17.07
N SER A 400 14.08 15.51 -16.68
CA SER A 400 12.83 14.95 -16.18
C SER A 400 12.51 15.45 -14.77
N HIS A 401 11.36 16.11 -14.61
CA HIS A 401 10.91 16.68 -13.35
C HIS A 401 9.38 16.87 -13.34
N PRO A 402 8.63 16.55 -12.25
CA PRO A 402 7.18 16.72 -12.21
C PRO A 402 6.73 18.19 -12.17
N GLY A 403 7.58 19.08 -11.65
CA GLY A 403 7.25 20.49 -11.45
C GLY A 403 6.61 20.74 -10.07
N PRO A 404 5.87 21.85 -9.88
CA PRO A 404 5.65 22.91 -10.85
C PRO A 404 6.88 23.82 -10.99
N VAL A 405 6.72 25.00 -11.58
CA VAL A 405 7.78 26.00 -11.77
C VAL A 405 7.47 27.23 -10.93
N HIS A 406 8.45 27.70 -10.16
CA HIS A 406 8.42 28.97 -9.44
C HIS A 406 8.27 30.16 -10.39
N LYS A 407 7.84 31.30 -9.84
CA LYS A 407 7.70 32.56 -10.59
C LYS A 407 9.02 33.09 -11.19
N ASP A 408 10.17 32.63 -10.69
CA ASP A 408 11.50 32.95 -11.20
C ASP A 408 11.97 32.02 -12.35
N GLY A 409 11.16 31.04 -12.75
CA GLY A 409 11.48 30.05 -13.78
C GLY A 409 12.28 28.84 -13.29
N SER A 410 12.59 28.74 -11.99
CA SER A 410 13.19 27.54 -11.40
C SER A 410 12.14 26.49 -11.04
N LEU A 411 12.51 25.21 -11.05
CA LEU A 411 11.61 24.13 -10.63
C LEU A 411 11.41 24.16 -9.11
N VAL A 412 10.22 23.80 -8.62
CA VAL A 412 10.04 23.51 -7.19
C VAL A 412 10.88 22.27 -6.84
N GLY A 413 11.55 22.26 -5.69
CA GLY A 413 12.19 21.04 -5.17
C GLY A 413 11.16 20.04 -4.66
N ARG A 414 11.23 18.82 -5.16
CA ARG A 414 10.24 17.75 -4.95
C ARG A 414 10.89 16.51 -4.32
N SER A 415 10.10 15.73 -3.59
CA SER A 415 10.65 14.75 -2.63
C SER A 415 9.61 13.74 -2.11
N ALA A 416 10.04 12.85 -1.22
CA ALA A 416 9.21 11.91 -0.49
C ALA A 416 9.53 12.02 1.03
N PRO A 417 9.09 13.11 1.69
CA PRO A 417 9.26 13.30 3.14
C PRO A 417 8.46 12.29 3.94
N GLU A 418 8.78 12.17 5.23
CA GLU A 418 8.19 11.21 6.17
C GLU A 418 7.79 11.89 7.48
N ILE A 419 6.63 11.51 8.01
CA ILE A 419 6.15 11.87 9.36
C ILE A 419 5.54 10.62 10.01
N ASP A 420 6.07 10.22 11.15
CA ASP A 420 5.56 9.11 11.95
C ASP A 420 4.52 9.61 12.94
N VAL A 421 3.30 9.07 12.89
CA VAL A 421 2.34 9.22 14.00
C VAL A 421 2.92 8.53 15.24
N PHE A 422 3.42 7.30 15.03
CA PHE A 422 4.35 6.65 15.94
C PHE A 422 5.14 5.53 15.27
N GLU A 423 6.29 5.23 15.86
CA GLU A 423 6.91 3.92 15.89
C GLU A 423 6.94 3.45 17.36
N ALA A 424 6.25 2.37 17.73
CA ALA A 424 6.22 1.97 19.14
C ALA A 424 7.48 1.18 19.52
N THR A 425 7.94 1.41 20.74
CA THR A 425 9.13 0.78 21.30
C THR A 425 8.95 0.51 22.80
N ILE A 426 9.87 -0.23 23.39
CA ILE A 426 9.90 -0.51 24.83
C ILE A 426 11.29 -0.13 25.34
N ASP A 427 11.34 0.71 26.37
CA ASP A 427 12.57 1.26 26.94
C ASP A 427 12.33 1.55 28.44
N GLY A 428 13.35 2.01 29.15
CA GLY A 428 13.28 2.34 30.56
C GLY A 428 13.73 1.21 31.49
N LYS A 429 13.85 1.54 32.78
CA LYS A 429 14.14 0.59 33.86
C LYS A 429 13.30 0.96 35.11
N PRO A 430 12.18 0.27 35.38
CA PRO A 430 11.62 -0.89 34.65
C PRO A 430 11.21 -0.55 33.21
N PHE A 431 11.10 -1.57 32.35
CA PHE A 431 10.61 -1.40 30.99
C PHE A 431 9.15 -0.93 30.96
N GLU A 432 8.87 -0.01 30.05
CA GLU A 432 7.54 0.54 29.77
C GLU A 432 7.34 0.74 28.26
N GLY A 433 6.07 0.74 27.84
CA GLY A 433 5.69 1.03 26.47
C GLY A 433 5.85 2.53 26.15
N LEU A 434 6.52 2.83 25.04
CA LEU A 434 6.71 4.18 24.51
C LEU A 434 6.37 4.22 23.01
N VAL A 435 6.20 5.42 22.48
CA VAL A 435 6.19 5.71 21.05
C VAL A 435 7.27 6.73 20.71
N SER A 436 8.10 6.42 19.73
CA SER A 436 8.87 7.43 18.98
C SER A 436 7.89 8.16 18.08
N GLN A 437 7.87 9.48 18.16
CA GLN A 437 7.05 10.35 17.33
C GLN A 437 8.00 11.27 16.59
N SER A 438 8.03 11.17 15.26
CA SER A 438 9.16 11.66 14.46
C SER A 438 8.76 12.29 13.13
N ALA A 439 9.67 13.10 12.60
CA ALA A 439 9.73 13.48 11.20
C ALA A 439 11.18 13.39 10.72
N GLN A 440 11.36 13.03 9.45
CA GLN A 440 12.65 12.75 8.83
C GLN A 440 12.94 13.83 7.81
N TRP A 441 14.20 14.25 7.77
CA TRP A 441 14.62 15.45 7.07
C TRP A 441 15.89 15.20 6.28
N ALA A 442 15.92 15.70 5.06
CA ALA A 442 17.12 16.02 4.30
C ALA A 442 16.93 17.38 3.59
N PRO A 443 18.01 18.18 3.45
CA PRO A 443 19.37 17.96 3.93
C PRO A 443 19.52 18.10 5.46
N PHE A 444 20.70 17.75 5.98
CA PHE A 444 20.95 17.58 7.42
C PHE A 444 21.67 18.79 8.04
N ASN A 445 21.29 19.17 9.25
CA ASN A 445 22.08 20.06 10.12
C ASN A 445 23.46 19.48 10.43
N ALA A 446 24.44 20.33 10.75
CA ALA A 446 25.70 19.84 11.31
C ALA A 446 25.43 19.09 12.63
N GLY A 447 26.05 17.91 12.81
CA GLY A 447 25.82 17.03 13.96
C GLY A 447 24.40 16.46 14.07
N TYR A 448 23.56 16.61 13.03
CA TYR A 448 22.10 16.38 13.08
C TYR A 448 21.38 17.28 14.11
N GLU A 449 22.02 18.37 14.55
CA GLU A 449 21.53 19.28 15.60
C GLU A 449 20.48 20.26 15.05
N TRP A 450 19.20 20.01 15.32
CA TRP A 450 18.12 20.96 15.03
C TRP A 450 18.00 22.05 16.10
N PHE A 451 17.33 23.16 15.77
CA PHE A 451 17.20 24.33 16.65
C PHE A 451 16.12 24.12 17.72
N ASN A 452 16.43 23.33 18.74
CA ASN A 452 15.51 22.90 19.81
C ASN A 452 15.15 23.96 20.89
N THR A 453 14.98 25.22 20.48
CA THR A 453 14.59 26.32 21.38
C THR A 453 13.15 26.18 21.87
N THR A 454 12.81 26.87 22.98
CA THR A 454 11.43 26.94 23.51
C THR A 454 10.43 27.60 22.56
N ASP A 455 10.91 28.40 21.60
CA ASP A 455 10.06 29.02 20.59
C ASP A 455 9.68 28.02 19.49
N ASN A 456 10.59 27.09 19.19
CA ASN A 456 10.48 26.09 18.12
C ASN A 456 9.89 24.76 18.58
N ILE A 457 10.20 24.32 19.80
CA ILE A 457 9.78 23.03 20.36
C ILE A 457 8.90 23.26 21.59
N ILE A 458 7.73 22.61 21.59
CA ILE A 458 6.79 22.63 22.71
C ILE A 458 6.56 21.17 23.15
N ILE A 459 6.82 20.88 24.42
CA ILE A 459 6.47 19.60 25.07
C ILE A 459 5.52 19.95 26.22
N PRO A 460 4.20 19.74 26.09
CA PRO A 460 3.22 20.13 27.10
C PRO A 460 3.36 19.37 28.43
N ASP A 461 3.78 18.10 28.37
CA ASP A 461 3.98 17.23 29.54
C ASP A 461 5.37 16.56 29.50
N PRO A 462 6.39 17.16 30.13
CA PRO A 462 7.74 16.62 30.16
C PRO A 462 7.91 15.41 31.10
N ASP A 463 6.89 15.03 31.89
CA ASP A 463 6.95 13.84 32.76
C ASP A 463 6.65 12.55 31.97
N ILE A 464 6.04 12.67 30.78
CA ILE A 464 5.76 11.54 29.87
C ILE A 464 6.44 11.64 28.50
N SER A 465 6.82 12.84 28.05
CA SER A 465 7.45 13.08 26.74
C SER A 465 8.87 13.64 26.90
N ARG A 466 9.86 12.97 26.28
CA ARG A 466 11.29 13.35 26.31
C ARG A 466 11.91 13.28 24.92
N PHE A 467 12.93 14.10 24.63
CA PHE A 467 13.68 13.96 23.38
C PHE A 467 14.22 12.53 23.20
N ASN A 468 14.08 12.00 21.99
CA ASN A 468 14.73 10.76 21.61
C ASN A 468 16.25 11.01 21.45
N PRO A 469 17.13 10.20 22.06
CA PRO A 469 18.57 10.34 21.86
C PRO A 469 19.03 10.02 20.42
N TYR A 470 18.18 9.38 19.60
CA TYR A 470 18.43 9.20 18.17
C TYR A 470 18.08 10.49 17.40
N LEU A 471 19.11 11.11 16.80
CA LEU A 471 18.97 12.34 16.01
C LEU A 471 19.05 12.09 14.48
N GLY A 472 19.38 10.88 14.06
CA GLY A 472 19.64 10.53 12.66
C GLY A 472 20.92 9.70 12.45
N GLY A 473 21.39 9.70 11.20
CA GLY A 473 22.60 9.06 10.70
C GLY A 473 22.78 9.38 9.21
N VAL A 474 23.76 8.76 8.54
CA VAL A 474 24.17 9.16 7.16
C VAL A 474 23.09 9.11 6.07
N PHE A 475 21.91 8.53 6.33
CA PHE A 475 20.77 8.49 5.40
C PHE A 475 19.57 9.34 5.83
N GLN A 476 19.53 9.86 7.06
CA GLN A 476 18.43 10.70 7.56
C GLN A 476 18.84 11.57 8.75
N GLN A 477 18.32 12.80 8.85
CA GLN A 477 18.16 13.47 10.14
C GLN A 477 16.74 13.20 10.64
N ALA A 478 16.55 12.93 11.93
CA ALA A 478 15.24 12.66 12.52
C ALA A 478 14.99 13.60 13.71
N THR A 479 13.95 14.42 13.66
CA THR A 479 13.46 15.15 14.84
C THR A 479 12.50 14.23 15.58
N SER A 480 12.82 13.82 16.81
CA SER A 480 12.06 12.76 17.49
C SER A 480 11.90 13.00 19.01
N VAL A 481 10.73 12.64 19.52
CA VAL A 481 10.38 12.60 20.95
C VAL A 481 9.80 11.23 21.29
N LEU A 482 10.25 10.67 22.41
CA LEU A 482 9.69 9.47 23.02
C LEU A 482 8.59 9.87 24.00
N THR A 483 7.37 9.40 23.77
CA THR A 483 6.21 9.62 24.65
C THR A 483 5.74 8.31 25.28
N ARG A 484 5.47 8.29 26.59
CA ARG A 484 4.88 7.12 27.27
C ARG A 484 3.48 6.83 26.73
N THR A 485 3.23 5.58 26.33
CA THR A 485 1.91 5.13 25.85
C THR A 485 0.94 4.87 27.00
N ASN A 486 -0.35 4.75 26.68
CA ASN A 486 -1.30 4.16 27.61
C ASN A 486 -0.98 2.66 27.76
N GLN A 487 -0.44 2.28 28.93
CA GLN A 487 0.08 0.93 29.18
C GLN A 487 -1.01 -0.17 29.14
N ASP A 488 -2.28 0.19 29.33
CA ASP A 488 -3.39 -0.76 29.22
C ASP A 488 -3.78 -1.04 27.76
N CYS A 489 -3.41 -0.18 26.80
CA CYS A 489 -3.83 -0.29 25.40
C CYS A 489 -2.90 -1.17 24.53
N TYR A 490 -2.48 -2.29 25.12
CA TYR A 490 -1.73 -3.37 24.49
C TYR A 490 -2.55 -4.67 24.47
N GLU A 491 -2.38 -5.45 23.40
CA GLU A 491 -3.03 -6.73 23.09
C GLU A 491 -3.13 -7.68 24.29
N LEU A 492 -2.01 -7.88 25.00
CA LEU A 492 -1.88 -8.86 26.08
C LEU A 492 -1.88 -8.23 27.48
N THR A 493 -2.29 -6.96 27.61
CA THR A 493 -2.34 -6.24 28.91
C THR A 493 -3.77 -5.85 29.30
N GLY A 494 -4.30 -4.74 28.78
CA GLY A 494 -5.69 -4.30 29.02
C GLY A 494 -6.58 -4.35 27.77
N GLY A 495 -5.99 -4.39 26.57
CA GLY A 495 -6.71 -4.55 25.31
C GLY A 495 -7.51 -3.34 24.83
N CYS A 496 -7.34 -2.15 25.42
CA CYS A 496 -7.97 -0.91 24.94
C CYS A 496 -7.32 -0.38 23.67
N PHE A 497 -8.01 0.58 23.01
CA PHE A 497 -7.45 1.40 21.94
C PHE A 497 -7.11 2.79 22.50
N SER A 498 -5.97 3.35 22.07
CA SER A 498 -5.58 4.73 22.36
C SER A 498 -5.39 5.50 21.05
N VAL A 499 -5.74 6.79 21.04
CA VAL A 499 -5.69 7.61 19.82
C VAL A 499 -4.31 8.25 19.68
N TYR A 500 -3.66 7.96 18.56
CA TYR A 500 -2.40 8.58 18.15
C TYR A 500 -2.63 9.38 16.86
N GLY A 501 -1.86 10.44 16.63
CA GLY A 501 -1.96 11.20 15.39
C GLY A 501 -0.85 12.23 15.19
N PHE A 502 -0.89 12.94 14.07
CA PHE A 502 -0.21 14.23 13.93
C PHE A 502 -1.14 15.26 13.27
N GLU A 503 -1.05 16.50 13.74
CA GLU A 503 -1.62 17.69 13.12
C GLU A 503 -0.46 18.50 12.52
N TYR A 504 -0.59 18.96 11.28
CA TYR A 504 0.46 19.76 10.64
C TYR A 504 -0.08 20.83 9.71
N SER A 505 0.65 21.95 9.66
CA SER A 505 0.50 23.01 8.66
C SER A 505 1.74 22.98 7.76
N PRO A 506 1.59 22.77 6.45
CA PRO A 506 2.72 22.62 5.52
C PRO A 506 3.34 23.98 5.13
N GLY A 507 4.65 24.01 4.91
CA GLY A 507 5.39 25.20 4.42
C GLY A 507 6.49 25.71 5.36
N PHE A 508 6.83 26.98 5.21
CA PHE A 508 7.79 27.71 6.06
C PHE A 508 7.04 28.52 7.14
N ASP A 509 7.65 29.58 7.68
CA ASP A 509 6.99 30.59 8.52
C ASP A 509 6.28 30.02 9.78
N ASP A 510 4.94 30.08 9.82
CA ASP A 510 4.10 29.62 10.93
C ASP A 510 3.76 28.12 10.87
N ALA A 511 4.29 27.40 9.88
CA ALA A 511 4.16 25.96 9.74
C ALA A 511 4.69 25.19 10.97
N TYR A 512 4.03 24.06 11.26
CA TYR A 512 4.30 23.22 12.42
C TYR A 512 3.88 21.77 12.18
N ILE A 513 4.39 20.85 13.00
CA ILE A 513 3.89 19.49 13.20
C ILE A 513 3.70 19.30 14.71
N THR A 514 2.49 18.91 15.13
CA THR A 514 2.09 18.57 16.49
C THR A 514 1.72 17.10 16.54
N TRP A 515 2.36 16.31 17.39
CA TRP A 515 2.03 14.89 17.56
C TRP A 515 1.04 14.69 18.71
N ILE A 516 0.16 13.71 18.54
CA ILE A 516 -0.90 13.35 19.47
C ILE A 516 -0.63 11.95 20.02
N THR A 517 -0.74 11.80 21.33
CA THR A 517 -0.73 10.51 22.05
C THR A 517 -1.85 10.51 23.09
N ASP A 518 -2.61 9.43 23.18
CA ASP A 518 -3.77 9.31 24.10
C ASP A 518 -4.78 10.47 23.95
N ASN A 519 -5.04 10.86 22.68
CA ASN A 519 -5.88 12.00 22.28
C ASN A 519 -5.47 13.36 22.89
N LYS A 520 -4.18 13.54 23.24
CA LYS A 520 -3.60 14.79 23.77
C LYS A 520 -2.34 15.18 22.98
N PRO A 521 -2.01 16.48 22.84
CA PRO A 521 -0.74 16.90 22.27
C PRO A 521 0.44 16.40 23.12
N ALA A 522 1.35 15.65 22.50
CA ALA A 522 2.54 15.11 23.13
C ALA A 522 3.75 16.03 22.94
N TRP A 523 3.96 16.52 21.71
CA TRP A 523 4.96 17.55 21.42
C TRP A 523 4.65 18.29 20.11
N THR A 524 5.37 19.37 19.83
CA THR A 524 5.27 20.14 18.58
C THR A 524 6.64 20.65 18.15
N ILE A 525 6.91 20.61 16.85
CA ILE A 525 7.99 21.36 16.18
C ILE A 525 7.39 22.40 15.24
N LYS A 526 7.89 23.63 15.30
CA LYS A 526 7.62 24.68 14.31
C LYS A 526 8.73 24.72 13.26
N ALA A 527 8.45 25.25 12.08
CA ALA A 527 9.40 25.32 10.96
C ALA A 527 10.76 25.95 11.34
N GLY A 528 10.78 26.91 12.28
CA GLY A 528 12.02 27.49 12.83
C GLY A 528 12.98 26.47 13.47
N GLY A 529 12.50 25.29 13.88
CA GLY A 529 13.34 24.19 14.35
C GLY A 529 14.27 23.64 13.26
N MET A 530 13.85 23.71 12.00
CA MET A 530 14.61 23.29 10.81
C MET A 530 15.05 24.49 9.95
N ALA A 531 15.38 25.60 10.61
CA ALA A 531 15.97 26.78 9.98
C ALA A 531 17.31 26.49 9.27
N ALA A 532 17.79 27.46 8.48
CA ALA A 532 19.06 27.39 7.76
C ALA A 532 20.26 27.14 8.70
N ASP A 533 21.24 26.39 8.22
CA ASP A 533 22.43 26.02 8.99
C ASP A 533 23.70 26.35 8.20
N SER A 534 24.25 27.53 8.48
CA SER A 534 25.47 28.04 7.84
C SER A 534 26.74 27.30 8.24
N ARG A 535 26.68 26.30 9.13
CA ARG A 535 27.83 25.40 9.40
C ARG A 535 28.02 24.42 8.24
N VAL A 536 26.94 24.11 7.54
CA VAL A 536 26.87 23.14 6.43
C VAL A 536 26.19 23.71 5.19
N ASP A 537 26.17 25.04 5.05
CA ASP A 537 25.72 25.82 3.89
C ASP A 537 24.34 25.44 3.32
N ILE A 538 23.41 25.02 4.19
CA ILE A 538 22.02 24.70 3.81
C ILE A 538 21.03 25.77 4.27
N SER A 539 20.00 25.94 3.44
CA SER A 539 18.82 26.72 3.73
C SER A 539 17.86 26.02 4.72
N ALA A 540 16.78 26.72 5.09
CA ALA A 540 15.72 26.13 5.92
C ALA A 540 14.97 25.02 5.17
N ARG A 541 14.52 24.00 5.89
CA ARG A 541 13.62 22.96 5.38
C ARG A 541 12.17 23.37 5.73
N PRO A 542 11.22 23.38 4.77
CA PRO A 542 9.81 23.55 5.09
C PRO A 542 9.26 22.32 5.82
N VAL A 543 8.20 22.49 6.60
CA VAL A 543 7.32 21.37 6.99
C VAL A 543 6.74 20.76 5.70
N PRO A 544 6.71 19.43 5.54
CA PRO A 544 6.35 18.74 4.30
C PRO A 544 5.16 19.32 3.54
N GLN A 545 5.37 19.68 2.27
CA GLN A 545 4.34 20.26 1.38
C GLN A 545 3.79 19.27 0.35
N GLU A 546 4.44 18.12 0.18
CA GLU A 546 4.00 17.05 -0.73
C GLU A 546 2.63 16.48 -0.33
N PRO A 547 1.82 15.97 -1.27
CA PRO A 547 0.67 15.13 -0.95
C PRO A 547 1.16 13.84 -0.29
N MET A 548 0.74 13.61 0.96
CA MET A 548 1.18 12.49 1.77
C MET A 548 0.14 11.37 1.78
N TYR A 549 0.60 10.13 1.65
CA TYR A 549 -0.21 8.91 1.76
C TYR A 549 0.08 8.19 3.08
N LEU A 550 -0.86 7.38 3.55
CA LEU A 550 -0.81 6.68 4.84
C LEU A 550 -0.13 5.32 4.72
N ILE A 551 0.51 4.89 5.80
CA ILE A 551 1.15 3.57 5.96
C ILE A 551 0.90 3.05 7.37
N ILE A 552 0.55 1.76 7.47
CA ILE A 552 0.36 1.04 8.73
C ILE A 552 1.03 -0.33 8.61
N ASN A 553 1.91 -0.67 9.54
CA ASN A 553 2.63 -1.95 9.54
C ASN A 553 2.93 -2.50 10.94
N LEU A 554 3.17 -3.81 11.00
CA LEU A 554 3.74 -4.50 12.16
C LEU A 554 4.87 -5.40 11.70
N GLY A 555 6.10 -5.06 12.11
CA GLY A 555 7.31 -5.82 11.80
C GLY A 555 8.21 -6.07 13.01
N MET A 556 9.41 -6.59 12.74
CA MET A 556 10.53 -6.66 13.68
C MET A 556 11.84 -6.37 12.97
N SER A 557 12.66 -5.49 13.56
CA SER A 557 13.99 -5.21 13.04
C SER A 557 15.01 -5.06 14.16
N ARG A 558 16.21 -5.61 13.92
CA ARG A 558 17.38 -5.38 14.78
C ARG A 558 18.04 -4.01 14.57
N ASN A 559 17.65 -3.28 13.52
CA ASN A 559 18.07 -1.90 13.31
C ASN A 559 17.35 -0.94 14.28
N PHE A 560 16.21 -1.34 14.87
CA PHE A 560 15.40 -0.53 15.80
C PHE A 560 15.57 -0.92 17.28
N GLY A 561 16.26 -2.03 17.56
CA GLY A 561 16.54 -2.46 18.92
C GLY A 561 16.80 -3.96 19.07
N PRO A 562 17.00 -4.45 20.29
CA PRO A 562 17.01 -5.88 20.57
C PRO A 562 15.64 -6.50 20.32
N VAL A 563 15.62 -7.70 19.74
CA VAL A 563 14.39 -8.48 19.50
C VAL A 563 14.40 -9.71 20.41
N ASP A 564 13.56 -9.73 21.44
CA ASP A 564 13.46 -10.81 22.42
C ASP A 564 12.61 -11.98 21.89
N LEU A 565 13.19 -12.73 20.95
CA LEU A 565 12.58 -13.91 20.36
C LEU A 565 12.36 -15.07 21.35
N GLU A 566 12.81 -14.98 22.61
CA GLU A 566 12.54 -15.98 23.64
C GLU A 566 11.19 -15.71 24.33
N HIS A 567 10.93 -14.46 24.69
CA HIS A 567 9.72 -14.07 25.42
C HIS A 567 8.56 -13.57 24.52
N LEU A 568 8.85 -13.13 23.28
CA LEU A 568 7.81 -12.70 22.35
C LEU A 568 6.81 -13.82 22.00
N GLN A 569 5.53 -13.53 22.23
CA GLN A 569 4.40 -14.40 21.90
C GLN A 569 3.99 -14.18 20.43
N PHE A 570 3.61 -15.26 19.75
CA PHE A 570 3.19 -15.22 18.33
C PHE A 570 1.93 -16.09 18.13
N PRO A 571 0.98 -15.67 17.27
CA PRO A 571 0.96 -14.39 16.57
C PRO A 571 0.80 -13.21 17.54
N ALA A 572 1.46 -12.09 17.24
CA ALA A 572 1.21 -10.80 17.88
C ALA A 572 0.35 -9.97 16.92
N VAL A 573 -0.65 -9.25 17.43
CA VAL A 573 -1.64 -8.56 16.61
C VAL A 573 -1.77 -7.09 17.01
N MET A 574 -1.38 -6.21 16.09
CA MET A 574 -1.73 -4.80 16.16
C MET A 574 -3.17 -4.65 15.64
N SER A 575 -3.99 -3.86 16.34
CA SER A 575 -5.36 -3.60 15.89
C SER A 575 -5.62 -2.11 15.75
N VAL A 576 -6.35 -1.71 14.71
CA VAL A 576 -6.76 -0.33 14.47
C VAL A 576 -8.28 -0.28 14.39
N ASP A 577 -8.89 0.43 15.33
CA ASP A 577 -10.35 0.63 15.46
C ASP A 577 -10.86 1.52 14.32
N TYR A 578 -10.21 2.67 14.12
CA TYR A 578 -10.47 3.55 12.97
C TYR A 578 -9.22 4.30 12.52
N VAL A 579 -9.26 4.76 11.27
CA VAL A 579 -8.40 5.80 10.69
C VAL A 579 -9.28 7.00 10.31
N ARG A 580 -8.88 8.21 10.67
CA ARG A 580 -9.59 9.45 10.28
C ARG A 580 -8.60 10.57 9.93
N VAL A 581 -8.92 11.33 8.88
CA VAL A 581 -8.19 12.53 8.47
C VAL A 581 -9.15 13.71 8.40
N TYR A 582 -8.73 14.83 8.98
CA TYR A 582 -9.47 16.08 9.07
C TYR A 582 -8.62 17.21 8.47
N GLN A 583 -9.27 18.20 7.87
CA GLN A 583 -8.59 19.40 7.36
C GLN A 583 -9.31 20.67 7.79
N PRO A 584 -8.64 21.83 7.79
CA PRO A 584 -9.28 23.10 8.10
C PRO A 584 -10.48 23.28 7.16
N SER A 585 -11.65 23.62 7.69
CA SER A 585 -12.90 23.60 6.92
C SER A 585 -12.94 24.58 5.73
N ASN A 586 -11.98 25.51 5.67
CA ASN A 586 -11.74 26.48 4.61
C ASN A 586 -10.53 26.16 3.71
N LYS A 587 -9.78 25.07 3.96
CA LYS A 587 -8.52 24.70 3.29
C LYS A 587 -8.41 23.17 3.17
N ILE A 588 -9.35 22.57 2.47
CA ILE A 588 -9.33 21.14 2.12
C ILE A 588 -8.43 20.94 0.89
N ASN A 589 -7.43 20.06 0.99
CA ASN A 589 -6.59 19.60 -0.11
C ASN A 589 -6.36 18.08 0.03
N ILE A 590 -7.11 17.32 -0.76
CA ILE A 590 -7.05 15.86 -0.84
C ILE A 590 -6.84 15.42 -2.29
N GLY A 591 -6.16 14.30 -2.47
CA GLY A 591 -5.74 13.80 -3.78
C GLY A 591 -4.22 13.68 -3.87
N CYS A 592 -3.77 12.75 -4.70
CA CYS A 592 -2.34 12.44 -4.85
C CYS A 592 -1.65 13.27 -5.94
N ASP A 593 -2.41 14.02 -6.75
CA ASP A 593 -1.93 14.82 -7.88
C ASP A 593 -2.48 16.26 -7.86
N PRO A 594 -2.19 17.07 -6.83
CA PRO A 594 -2.64 18.46 -6.76
C PRO A 594 -1.83 19.36 -7.73
N GLU A 595 -2.43 20.44 -8.23
CA GLU A 595 -1.84 21.34 -9.25
C GLU A 595 -0.49 21.97 -8.82
N ASP A 596 -0.34 22.24 -7.52
CA ASP A 596 0.86 22.80 -6.91
C ASP A 596 1.93 21.75 -6.56
N PHE A 597 1.58 20.46 -6.50
CA PHE A 597 2.50 19.35 -6.24
C PHE A 597 2.16 18.10 -7.09
N PRO A 598 2.15 18.18 -8.44
CA PRO A 598 1.75 17.06 -9.30
C PRO A 598 2.70 15.87 -9.16
N THR A 599 2.17 14.65 -9.25
CA THR A 599 2.93 13.39 -9.17
C THR A 599 2.56 12.38 -10.25
N GLN A 600 1.32 12.42 -10.77
CA GLN A 600 0.74 11.33 -11.57
C GLN A 600 1.54 11.04 -12.85
N ASP A 601 1.87 12.07 -13.64
CA ASP A 601 2.61 11.89 -14.89
C ASP A 601 4.03 11.35 -14.66
N TYR A 602 4.71 11.79 -13.58
CA TYR A 602 6.04 11.31 -13.23
C TYR A 602 6.02 9.84 -12.76
N ILE A 603 5.08 9.48 -11.89
CA ILE A 603 4.88 8.10 -11.43
C ILE A 603 4.55 7.19 -12.63
N ASN A 604 3.67 7.64 -13.53
CA ASN A 604 3.31 6.90 -14.75
C ASN A 604 4.52 6.71 -15.69
N GLN A 605 5.35 7.75 -15.87
CA GLN A 605 6.56 7.68 -16.71
C GLN A 605 7.57 6.66 -16.18
N TYR A 606 7.70 6.53 -14.85
CA TYR A 606 8.70 5.68 -14.19
C TYR A 606 8.10 4.47 -13.46
N LEU A 607 6.89 4.06 -13.85
CA LEU A 607 6.08 3.04 -13.17
C LEU A 607 6.82 1.75 -12.73
N PRO A 608 7.81 1.20 -13.45
CA PRO A 608 8.56 0.02 -12.97
C PRO A 608 9.34 0.26 -11.66
N ALA A 609 9.80 1.48 -11.38
CA ALA A 609 10.44 1.81 -10.09
C ALA A 609 9.48 1.75 -8.91
N TYR A 610 8.18 1.96 -9.17
CA TYR A 610 7.10 1.94 -8.18
C TYR A 610 6.43 0.56 -8.03
N ASN A 611 6.71 -0.37 -8.94
CA ASN A 611 6.06 -1.69 -9.00
C ASN A 611 7.03 -2.88 -8.88
N ASN A 612 8.35 -2.65 -8.80
CA ASN A 612 9.33 -3.72 -8.58
C ASN A 612 10.22 -3.41 -7.35
N PRO A 613 9.98 -4.05 -6.19
CA PRO A 613 10.75 -3.78 -4.97
C PRO A 613 12.20 -4.29 -5.04
N ASN A 614 12.56 -5.10 -6.04
CA ASN A 614 13.94 -5.55 -6.29
C ASN A 614 14.81 -4.49 -6.99
N LEU A 615 14.23 -3.37 -7.45
CA LEU A 615 15.00 -2.22 -7.94
C LEU A 615 15.34 -1.34 -6.75
N THR A 616 16.57 -1.44 -6.25
CA THR A 616 16.99 -0.71 -5.05
C THR A 616 17.55 0.68 -5.34
N THR A 617 18.08 0.88 -6.55
CA THR A 617 18.69 2.13 -7.03
C THR A 617 18.11 2.57 -8.38
N TRP A 618 18.06 3.88 -8.60
CA TRP A 618 17.57 4.55 -9.81
C TRP A 618 18.49 4.32 -11.02
N VAL A 619 19.80 4.46 -10.81
CA VAL A 619 20.81 4.34 -11.88
C VAL A 619 21.28 2.89 -12.05
N ASP A 620 21.66 2.23 -10.96
CA ASP A 620 22.33 0.93 -11.05
C ASP A 620 21.37 -0.27 -11.21
N ASP A 621 20.14 -0.21 -10.68
CA ASP A 621 19.15 -1.27 -10.91
C ASP A 621 18.11 -0.87 -11.97
N PHE A 622 17.48 0.30 -11.82
CA PHE A 622 16.40 0.77 -12.71
C PHE A 622 16.89 1.36 -14.05
N LYS A 623 18.20 1.62 -14.19
CA LYS A 623 18.86 2.04 -15.44
C LYS A 623 18.35 3.36 -16.01
N GLN A 624 17.87 4.27 -15.16
CA GLN A 624 17.52 5.63 -15.58
C GLN A 624 18.68 6.61 -15.36
N PRO A 625 18.81 7.67 -16.19
CA PRO A 625 19.76 8.74 -15.93
C PRO A 625 19.36 9.51 -14.66
N TRP A 626 20.36 10.02 -13.93
CA TRP A 626 20.14 11.01 -12.88
C TRP A 626 19.88 12.39 -13.52
N PRO A 627 18.86 13.15 -13.09
CA PRO A 627 18.62 14.50 -13.62
C PRO A 627 19.82 15.41 -13.40
N LYS A 628 20.25 16.13 -14.45
CA LYS A 628 21.41 17.03 -14.37
C LYS A 628 21.12 18.25 -13.49
N SER A 629 22.15 18.73 -12.80
CA SER A 629 22.06 19.88 -11.88
C SER A 629 22.89 21.09 -12.35
N LYS A 630 22.27 22.27 -12.30
CA LYS A 630 22.92 23.57 -12.58
C LYS A 630 23.96 23.95 -11.53
N LEU A 631 23.75 23.53 -10.28
CA LEU A 631 24.71 23.73 -9.18
C LEU A 631 26.00 22.93 -9.41
N LEU A 632 25.89 21.77 -10.05
CA LEU A 632 27.03 20.90 -10.37
C LEU A 632 27.71 21.25 -11.71
N GLY A 633 27.27 22.31 -12.41
CA GLY A 633 27.81 22.70 -13.72
C GLY A 633 27.53 21.68 -14.83
N GLN A 634 26.38 21.00 -14.77
CA GLN A 634 25.99 19.94 -15.72
C GLN A 634 25.02 20.41 -16.82
N CYS A 635 24.59 21.67 -16.77
CA CYS A 635 23.95 22.37 -17.90
C CYS A 635 25.02 23.18 -18.66
#